data_AF-A0A0N0P4Z1-F1
#
_entry.id   AF-A0A0N0P4Z1-F1
#
_cell.length_a   1.000
_cell.length_b   1.000
_cell.length_c   1.000
_cell.angle_alpha   90.00
_cell.angle_beta   90.00
_cell.angle_gamma   90.00
#
_symmetry.space_group_name_H-M   'P 1'
#
loop_
_entity.id
_entity.type
_entity.pdbx_description
1 polymer ?
#
loop_
_entity_poly.entity_id
_entity_poly.type
_entity_poly.pdbx_seq_one_letter_code
_entity_poly.pdbx_strand_id
1 'polypeptide(L)'
;MSAAVTWLQGSLGMDVTGEWARHIHLNVGGVLYTTRRHNLRNLHGHPIFGPILSGRAHKCEDGSFLIDGDSALFRYILQYLRSGTLSVPDTFDEWGMLLQEVRHYQLAELEQLVLNNFDYQSCMFKRQLPHGVYVWWPTVSGQEASHRPAPPLRQLGPSPLEVASARPAGKESGGANPPPAISATAADAPLSPPLPSSSSLFRIRIVPPLPGLEVDAATGVSVTFRSSQVLHDLDQLVTVLLNAYGYTIQHWDEACGRVLLSLPGSL
;
A
#
# COMPACT_ATOMS: atom_id res chain seq x y z
N MET A 1 14.88 24.05 55.57
CA MET A 1 13.75 23.20 55.15
C MET A 1 14.09 21.74 55.49
N SER A 2 13.15 20.97 56.04
CA SER A 2 13.38 19.63 56.61
C SER A 2 13.60 18.55 55.52
N ALA A 3 14.48 17.58 55.76
CA ALA A 3 14.77 16.48 54.84
C ALA A 3 13.55 15.62 54.47
N ALA A 4 12.54 15.57 55.36
CA ALA A 4 11.26 14.90 55.08
C ALA A 4 10.45 15.60 53.97
N VAL A 5 10.56 16.93 53.88
CA VAL A 5 9.93 17.73 52.83
C VAL A 5 10.63 17.46 51.50
N THR A 6 11.96 17.34 51.49
CA THR A 6 12.74 16.99 50.29
C THR A 6 12.44 15.58 49.77
N TRP A 7 12.22 14.61 50.67
CA TRP A 7 11.85 13.25 50.28
C TRP A 7 10.43 13.15 49.71
N LEU A 8 9.46 13.84 50.32
CA LEU A 8 8.09 13.92 49.79
C LEU A 8 8.03 14.64 48.42
N GLN A 9 8.86 15.66 48.21
CA GLN A 9 9.00 16.37 46.93
C GLN A 9 9.47 15.45 45.78
N GLY A 10 10.43 14.57 46.04
CA GLY A 10 10.93 13.60 45.05
C GLY A 10 9.96 12.44 44.78
N SER A 11 9.22 12.01 45.82
CA SER A 11 8.27 10.89 45.75
C SER A 11 6.93 11.25 45.11
N LEU A 12 6.40 12.45 45.39
CA LEU A 12 5.08 12.91 44.93
C LEU A 12 5.12 13.85 43.71
N GLY A 13 6.31 14.26 43.26
CA GLY A 13 6.48 15.09 42.08
C GLY A 13 5.91 16.51 42.18
N MET A 14 5.73 17.02 43.40
CA MET A 14 5.22 18.37 43.68
C MET A 14 6.36 19.23 44.23
N ASP A 15 6.70 20.30 43.52
CA ASP A 15 7.51 21.39 44.06
C ASP A 15 6.63 22.31 44.94
N VAL A 16 7.23 22.98 45.92
CA VAL A 16 6.52 23.79 46.96
C VAL A 16 5.70 24.95 46.35
N THR A 17 5.92 25.25 45.07
CA THR A 17 5.30 26.28 44.24
C THR A 17 4.16 25.75 43.35
N GLY A 18 3.98 24.42 43.25
CA GLY A 18 2.98 23.79 42.38
C GLY A 18 3.27 23.92 40.87
N GLU A 19 4.52 24.15 40.46
CA GLU A 19 4.87 24.39 39.06
C GLU A 19 4.79 23.12 38.20
N TRP A 20 4.94 21.93 38.76
CA TRP A 20 4.74 20.68 38.01
C TRP A 20 3.27 20.41 37.64
N ALA A 21 2.33 21.03 38.37
CA ALA A 21 0.91 21.04 38.03
C ALA A 21 0.55 22.13 37.00
N ARG A 22 1.46 23.08 36.71
CA ARG A 22 1.18 24.16 35.76
C ARG A 22 1.09 23.66 34.32
N HIS A 23 0.20 24.31 33.59
CA HIS A 23 0.09 24.14 32.15
C HIS A 23 1.28 24.81 31.45
N ILE A 24 1.72 24.20 30.37
CA ILE A 24 2.71 24.70 29.41
C ILE A 24 1.98 24.84 28.09
N HIS A 25 2.19 25.99 27.45
CA HIS A 25 1.69 26.29 26.13
C HIS A 25 2.83 26.11 25.12
N LEU A 26 2.59 25.32 24.08
CA LEU A 26 3.54 25.01 23.01
C LEU A 26 2.95 25.51 21.70
N ASN A 27 3.68 26.32 20.95
CA ASN A 27 3.31 26.72 19.60
C ASN A 27 4.07 25.84 18.61
N VAL A 28 3.38 24.91 17.97
CA VAL A 28 3.97 23.96 17.01
C VAL A 28 3.50 24.33 15.61
N GLY A 29 4.40 24.81 14.76
CA GLY A 29 4.06 25.19 13.38
C GLY A 29 2.92 26.20 13.26
N GLY A 30 2.71 27.06 14.27
CA GLY A 30 1.63 28.04 14.33
C GLY A 30 0.37 27.59 15.08
N VAL A 31 0.30 26.34 15.56
CA VAL A 31 -0.83 25.81 16.33
C VAL A 31 -0.49 25.73 17.82
N LEU A 32 -1.38 26.27 18.65
CA LEU A 32 -1.22 26.29 20.09
C LEU A 32 -1.70 24.99 20.73
N TYR A 33 -0.77 24.28 21.36
CA TYR A 33 -1.00 23.11 22.19
C TYR A 33 -0.88 23.46 23.66
N THR A 34 -1.74 22.87 24.50
CA THR A 34 -1.64 22.99 25.95
C THR A 34 -1.41 21.60 26.56
N THR A 35 -0.41 21.50 27.42
CA THR A 35 -0.12 20.28 28.18
C THR A 35 0.26 20.63 29.60
N ARG A 36 0.29 19.67 30.50
CA ARG A 36 0.82 19.87 31.84
C ARG A 36 2.30 19.54 31.87
N ARG A 37 3.06 20.28 32.67
CA ARG A 37 4.49 20.05 32.86
C ARG A 37 4.82 18.62 33.29
N HIS A 38 3.96 17.99 34.10
CA HIS A 38 4.14 16.60 34.54
C HIS A 38 4.25 15.56 33.42
N ASN A 39 3.64 15.81 32.24
CA ASN A 39 3.70 14.90 31.08
C ASN A 39 5.12 14.87 30.49
N LEU A 40 5.86 15.97 30.61
CA LEU A 40 7.20 16.12 30.06
C LEU A 40 8.29 15.82 31.09
N ARG A 41 7.95 15.40 32.33
CA ARG A 41 8.93 15.31 33.44
C ARG A 41 10.14 14.43 33.15
N ASN A 42 9.95 13.36 32.39
CA ASN A 42 11.00 12.41 32.03
C ASN A 42 11.95 12.96 30.96
N LEU A 43 11.63 14.13 30.37
CA LEU A 43 12.36 14.76 29.27
C LEU A 43 13.18 15.98 29.72
N HIS A 44 13.50 16.09 31.01
CA HIS A 44 14.32 17.19 31.53
C HIS A 44 15.71 17.26 30.90
N GLY A 45 16.30 16.11 30.54
CA GLY A 45 17.58 16.00 29.82
C GLY A 45 17.44 15.98 28.29
N HIS A 46 16.22 16.09 27.75
CA HIS A 46 15.98 15.96 26.32
C HIS A 46 16.41 17.23 25.57
N PRO A 47 17.02 17.15 24.37
CA PRO A 47 17.52 18.32 23.64
C PRO A 47 16.44 19.35 23.29
N ILE A 48 15.23 18.89 22.92
CA ILE A 48 14.10 19.76 22.55
C ILE A 48 13.25 20.16 23.78
N PHE A 49 12.75 19.19 24.54
CA PHE A 49 11.84 19.44 25.66
C PHE A 49 12.54 19.89 26.96
N GLY A 50 13.83 19.59 27.15
CA GLY A 50 14.61 20.02 28.32
C GLY A 50 14.74 21.54 28.43
N PRO A 51 15.07 22.28 27.36
CA PRO A 51 15.00 23.74 27.32
C PRO A 51 13.61 24.31 27.64
N ILE A 52 12.54 23.66 27.19
CA ILE A 52 11.14 24.07 27.49
C ILE A 52 10.86 23.92 28.98
N LEU A 53 11.24 22.78 29.55
CA LEU A 53 11.11 22.52 30.99
C LEU A 53 11.96 23.51 31.79
N SER A 54 13.21 23.73 31.44
CA SER A 54 14.06 24.71 32.13
C SER A 54 13.68 26.17 31.86
N GLY A 55 12.68 26.44 31.01
CA GLY A 55 12.23 27.80 30.67
C GLY A 55 13.23 28.58 29.80
N ARG A 56 14.24 27.91 29.24
CA ARG A 56 15.31 28.47 28.40
C ARG A 56 15.01 28.40 26.91
N ALA A 57 13.97 27.67 26.51
CA ALA A 57 13.51 27.62 25.12
C ALA A 57 12.97 28.97 24.65
N HIS A 58 12.96 29.17 23.33
CA HIS A 58 12.40 30.36 22.71
C HIS A 58 10.91 30.49 23.03
N LYS A 59 10.50 31.69 23.44
CA LYS A 59 9.10 32.02 23.75
C LYS A 59 8.57 33.01 22.73
N CYS A 60 7.35 32.79 22.28
CA CYS A 60 6.57 33.75 21.52
C CYS A 60 6.12 34.92 22.42
N GLU A 61 5.59 35.98 21.81
CA GLU A 61 5.09 37.17 22.51
C GLU A 61 3.94 36.84 23.49
N ASP A 62 3.16 35.80 23.18
CA ASP A 62 2.08 35.28 24.03
C ASP A 62 2.56 34.40 25.19
N GLY A 63 3.88 34.18 25.30
CA GLY A 63 4.51 33.36 26.34
C GLY A 63 4.50 31.86 26.06
N SER A 64 4.00 31.41 24.90
CA SER A 64 4.09 30.01 24.46
C SER A 64 5.51 29.66 24.00
N PHE A 65 5.90 28.39 24.11
CA PHE A 65 7.20 27.93 23.63
C PHE A 65 7.12 27.50 22.17
N LEU A 66 7.97 28.07 21.32
CA LEU A 66 7.98 27.77 19.89
C LEU A 66 8.69 26.43 19.63
N ILE A 67 8.08 25.61 18.79
CA ILE A 67 8.60 24.34 18.30
C ILE A 67 8.37 24.31 16.77
N ASP A 68 9.44 24.03 16.03
CA ASP A 68 9.35 23.80 14.60
C ASP A 68 8.91 22.36 14.33
N GLY A 69 7.83 22.17 13.58
CA GLY A 69 7.33 20.83 13.25
C GLY A 69 5.90 20.84 12.72
N ASP A 70 5.42 19.66 12.32
CA ASP A 70 4.06 19.50 11.80
C ASP A 70 3.04 19.47 12.94
N SER A 71 2.20 20.49 12.98
CA SER A 71 1.16 20.60 13.99
C SER A 71 0.16 19.44 13.98
N ALA A 72 -0.22 18.89 12.83
CA ALA A 72 -1.23 17.84 12.74
C ALA A 72 -0.73 16.52 13.34
N LEU A 73 0.53 16.18 13.06
CA LEU A 73 1.17 14.97 13.58
C LEU A 73 1.62 15.12 15.03
N PHE A 74 1.94 16.35 15.47
CA PHE A 74 2.32 16.61 16.85
C PHE A 74 1.25 16.19 17.86
N ARG A 75 -0.02 16.15 17.48
CA ARG A 75 -1.10 15.62 18.34
C ARG A 75 -0.81 14.20 18.82
N TYR A 76 -0.29 13.32 17.95
CA TYR A 76 0.04 11.93 18.30
C TYR A 76 1.26 11.84 19.19
N ILE A 77 2.27 12.67 18.92
CA ILE A 77 3.45 12.80 19.76
C ILE A 77 3.06 13.29 21.16
N LEU A 78 2.23 14.33 21.25
CA LEU A 78 1.75 14.86 22.52
C LEU A 78 0.89 13.84 23.28
N GLN A 79 0.10 13.04 22.57
CA GLN A 79 -0.66 11.95 23.17
C GLN A 79 0.28 10.88 23.76
N TYR A 80 1.33 10.49 23.03
CA TYR A 80 2.36 9.60 23.57
C TYR A 80 3.05 10.20 24.80
N LEU A 81 3.37 11.50 24.79
CA LEU A 81 3.97 12.18 25.96
C LEU A 81 3.03 12.19 27.19
N ARG A 82 1.72 12.02 27.00
CA ARG A 82 0.74 11.95 28.10
C ARG A 82 0.55 10.53 28.62
N SER A 83 0.42 9.54 27.73
CA SER A 83 0.06 8.16 28.11
C SER A 83 1.22 7.17 28.07
N GLY A 84 2.33 7.50 27.42
CA GLY A 84 3.42 6.58 27.10
C GLY A 84 3.07 5.57 26.00
N THR A 85 1.94 5.74 25.31
CA THR A 85 1.45 4.81 24.29
C THR A 85 1.18 5.51 22.97
N LEU A 86 1.50 4.83 21.86
CA LEU A 86 1.18 5.31 20.52
C LEU A 86 -0.32 5.07 20.26
N SER A 87 -1.08 6.16 20.13
CA SER A 87 -2.51 6.12 19.81
C SER A 87 -2.76 6.90 18.53
N VAL A 88 -3.14 6.18 17.48
CA VAL A 88 -3.51 6.72 16.17
C VAL A 88 -4.90 6.15 15.78
N PRO A 89 -5.64 6.79 14.85
CA PRO A 89 -6.89 6.26 14.34
C PRO A 89 -6.68 4.95 13.57
N ASP A 90 -7.73 4.13 13.47
CA ASP A 90 -7.69 2.86 12.73
C ASP A 90 -7.36 3.05 11.24
N THR A 91 -7.77 4.19 10.66
CA THR A 91 -7.52 4.56 9.26
C THR A 91 -6.36 5.56 9.13
N PHE A 92 -5.28 5.35 9.88
CA PHE A 92 -4.12 6.23 9.81
C PHE A 92 -3.20 5.83 8.63
N ASP A 93 -3.00 6.75 7.67
CA ASP A 93 -2.21 6.48 6.46
C ASP A 93 -0.85 7.22 6.45
N GLU A 94 -0.68 8.20 7.33
CA GLU A 94 0.47 9.12 7.37
C GLU A 94 1.65 8.58 8.17
N TRP A 95 1.78 7.25 8.28
CA TRP A 95 2.82 6.60 9.08
C TRP A 95 4.25 7.04 8.74
N GLY A 96 4.55 7.23 7.46
CA GLY A 96 5.86 7.70 7.03
C GLY A 96 6.18 9.11 7.53
N MET A 97 5.18 10.00 7.51
CA MET A 97 5.32 11.38 8.00
C MET A 97 5.40 11.39 9.53
N LEU A 98 4.60 10.57 10.22
CA LEU A 98 4.69 10.41 11.67
C LEU A 98 6.08 9.94 12.10
N LEU A 99 6.65 8.95 11.42
CA LEU A 99 8.00 8.46 11.72
C LEU A 99 9.06 9.57 11.56
N GLN A 100 8.92 10.42 10.53
CA GLN A 100 9.81 11.56 10.33
C GLN A 100 9.70 12.58 11.47
N GLU A 101 8.49 12.92 11.90
CA GLU A 101 8.28 13.80 13.05
C GLU A 101 8.84 13.19 14.33
N VAL A 102 8.59 11.91 14.60
CA VAL A 102 9.12 11.22 15.79
C VAL A 102 10.66 11.28 15.84
N ARG A 103 11.32 11.15 14.68
CA ARG A 103 12.78 11.33 14.55
C ARG A 103 13.20 12.77 14.76
N HIS A 104 12.45 13.74 14.23
CA HIS A 104 12.68 15.16 14.46
C HIS A 104 12.64 15.48 15.95
N TYR A 105 11.65 14.98 16.68
CA TYR A 105 11.53 15.13 18.13
C TYR A 105 12.48 14.24 18.95
N GLN A 106 13.30 13.40 18.31
CA GLN A 106 14.29 12.50 18.94
C GLN A 106 13.71 11.56 20.01
N LEU A 107 12.47 11.11 19.81
CA LEU A 107 11.77 10.22 20.73
C LEU A 107 12.02 8.75 20.36
N ALA A 108 13.19 8.22 20.75
CA ALA A 108 13.62 6.87 20.39
C ALA A 108 12.63 5.77 20.80
N GLU A 109 12.02 5.86 21.98
CA GLU A 109 11.02 4.89 22.43
C GLU A 109 9.76 4.92 21.55
N LEU A 110 9.30 6.10 21.16
CA LEU A 110 8.17 6.26 20.24
C LEU A 110 8.53 5.77 18.83
N GLU A 111 9.77 5.98 18.38
CA GLU A 111 10.23 5.45 17.09
C GLU A 111 10.12 3.93 17.08
N GLN A 112 10.57 3.27 18.14
CA GLN A 112 10.43 1.81 18.25
C GLN A 112 8.97 1.37 18.29
N LEU A 113 8.08 2.10 18.97
CA LEU A 113 6.65 1.81 18.96
C LEU A 113 6.04 1.93 17.57
N VAL A 114 6.44 2.94 16.78
CA VAL A 114 5.98 3.10 15.39
C VAL A 114 6.50 1.97 14.50
N LEU A 115 7.80 1.64 14.60
CA LEU A 115 8.41 0.58 13.78
C LEU A 115 7.86 -0.82 14.08
N ASN A 116 7.50 -1.08 15.34
CA ASN A 116 6.91 -2.35 15.77
C ASN A 116 5.38 -2.39 15.66
N ASN A 117 4.75 -1.31 15.23
CA ASN A 117 3.31 -1.27 15.04
C ASN A 117 2.91 -2.12 13.82
N PHE A 118 1.91 -2.98 14.00
CA PHE A 118 1.45 -3.91 12.97
C PHE A 118 0.88 -3.20 11.74
N ASP A 119 0.18 -2.08 11.92
CA ASP A 119 -0.44 -1.32 10.83
C ASP A 119 0.63 -0.61 10.00
N TYR A 120 1.66 -0.05 10.65
CA TYR A 120 2.84 0.49 9.96
C TYR A 120 3.55 -0.59 9.12
N GLN A 121 3.85 -1.74 9.73
CA GLN A 121 4.52 -2.84 9.04
C GLN A 121 3.68 -3.35 7.87
N SER A 122 2.37 -3.48 8.06
CA SER A 122 1.42 -3.87 7.01
C SER A 122 1.37 -2.85 5.88
N CYS A 123 1.37 -1.55 6.20
CA CYS A 123 1.41 -0.47 5.22
C CYS A 123 2.71 -0.50 4.40
N MET A 124 3.86 -0.59 5.08
CA MET A 124 5.17 -0.66 4.42
C MET A 124 5.32 -1.91 3.56
N PHE A 125 4.82 -3.05 4.04
CA PHE A 125 4.76 -4.28 3.27
C PHE A 125 3.93 -4.09 2.00
N LYS A 126 2.69 -3.58 2.12
CA LYS A 126 1.81 -3.32 0.98
C LYS A 126 2.41 -2.35 -0.04
N ARG A 127 3.17 -1.34 0.40
CA ARG A 127 3.86 -0.40 -0.51
C ARG A 127 4.98 -1.05 -1.33
N GLN A 128 5.57 -2.13 -0.82
CA GLN A 128 6.59 -2.90 -1.54
C GLN A 128 5.99 -3.95 -2.48
N LEU A 129 4.68 -4.20 -2.38
CA LEU A 129 4.01 -5.16 -3.23
C LEU A 129 3.79 -4.59 -4.63
N PRO A 130 3.89 -5.43 -5.67
CA PRO A 130 3.52 -5.05 -7.03
C PRO A 130 2.03 -4.69 -7.12
N HIS A 131 1.69 -3.67 -7.91
CA HIS A 131 0.30 -3.22 -8.05
C HIS A 131 -0.62 -4.25 -8.72
N GLY A 132 -0.05 -5.13 -9.55
CA GLY A 132 -0.75 -6.22 -10.23
C GLY A 132 0.07 -7.50 -10.21
N VAL A 133 -0.60 -8.62 -9.97
CA VAL A 133 -0.01 -9.96 -9.93
C VAL A 133 -0.79 -10.88 -10.85
N TYR A 134 -0.05 -11.58 -11.70
CA TYR A 134 -0.57 -12.65 -12.54
C TYR A 134 -0.23 -14.00 -11.91
N VAL A 135 -1.25 -14.82 -11.70
CA VAL A 135 -1.13 -16.18 -11.19
C VAL A 135 -1.55 -17.16 -12.28
N TRP A 136 -0.71 -18.14 -12.55
CA TRP A 136 -1.02 -19.31 -13.37
C TRP A 136 -0.94 -20.55 -12.49
N TRP A 137 -2.04 -21.30 -12.42
CA TRP A 137 -2.13 -22.56 -11.69
C TRP A 137 -2.63 -23.67 -12.62
N PRO A 138 -1.82 -24.71 -12.91
CA PRO A 138 -2.24 -25.78 -13.80
C PRO A 138 -3.32 -26.63 -13.12
N THR A 139 -4.55 -26.55 -13.62
CA THR A 139 -5.64 -27.45 -13.24
C THR A 139 -5.47 -28.80 -13.96
N VAL A 140 -5.46 -29.90 -13.21
CA VAL A 140 -5.20 -31.27 -13.71
C VAL A 140 -6.31 -31.79 -14.66
N SER A 141 -7.39 -31.04 -14.89
CA SER A 141 -8.50 -31.44 -15.75
C SER A 141 -8.24 -31.12 -17.23
N GLY A 142 -7.43 -31.95 -17.90
CA GLY A 142 -7.14 -31.84 -19.33
C GLY A 142 -7.02 -33.17 -20.09
N GLN A 143 -7.44 -34.30 -19.51
CA GLN A 143 -7.42 -35.61 -20.19
C GLN A 143 -8.74 -35.95 -20.91
N GLU A 144 -9.67 -35.01 -21.07
CA GLU A 144 -10.98 -35.29 -21.71
C GLU A 144 -11.40 -34.30 -22.81
N ALA A 145 -10.42 -33.68 -23.49
CA ALA A 145 -10.66 -32.93 -24.73
C ALA A 145 -10.32 -33.75 -26.00
N SER A 146 -10.48 -35.09 -25.96
CA SER A 146 -10.30 -35.96 -27.12
C SER A 146 -11.52 -36.83 -27.41
N HIS A 147 -12.75 -36.33 -27.28
CA HIS A 147 -13.91 -36.95 -27.92
C HIS A 147 -14.99 -35.91 -28.23
N ARG A 148 -14.70 -34.99 -29.17
CA ARG A 148 -15.76 -34.37 -29.96
C ARG A 148 -15.44 -34.61 -31.44
N PRO A 149 -16.20 -35.45 -32.16
CA PRO A 149 -15.95 -35.63 -33.58
C PRO A 149 -16.19 -34.28 -34.27
N ALA A 150 -15.23 -33.87 -35.10
CA ALA A 150 -15.30 -32.66 -35.89
C ALA A 150 -16.59 -32.65 -36.73
N PRO A 151 -17.32 -31.51 -36.82
CA PRO A 151 -18.38 -31.39 -37.80
C PRO A 151 -17.78 -31.49 -39.21
N PRO A 152 -18.44 -32.14 -40.17
CA PRO A 152 -17.85 -32.41 -41.48
C PRO A 152 -17.66 -31.10 -42.26
N LEU A 153 -16.52 -31.00 -42.92
CA LEU A 153 -16.20 -29.97 -43.90
C LEU A 153 -17.29 -29.94 -44.99
N ARG A 154 -18.14 -28.90 -44.99
CA ARG A 154 -18.99 -28.61 -46.13
C ARG A 154 -18.15 -27.92 -47.21
N GLN A 155 -17.89 -28.69 -48.27
CA GLN A 155 -17.32 -28.23 -49.52
C GLN A 155 -18.19 -27.12 -50.12
N LEU A 156 -17.60 -25.94 -50.35
CA LEU A 156 -18.19 -24.89 -51.17
C LEU A 156 -18.05 -25.30 -52.65
N GLY A 157 -19.14 -25.72 -53.27
CA GLY A 157 -19.28 -25.80 -54.73
C GLY A 157 -19.84 -24.48 -55.29
N PRO A 158 -19.56 -24.13 -56.57
CA PRO A 158 -19.83 -22.79 -57.11
C PRO A 158 -21.18 -22.65 -57.87
N SER A 159 -21.53 -21.38 -58.14
CA SER A 159 -22.49 -20.84 -59.15
C SER A 159 -23.99 -20.75 -58.81
N PRO A 160 -24.81 -19.94 -59.54
CA PRO A 160 -24.53 -18.77 -60.41
C PRO A 160 -25.49 -17.55 -60.20
N LEU A 161 -25.17 -16.43 -60.89
CA LEU A 161 -26.01 -15.44 -61.63
C LEU A 161 -27.55 -15.58 -61.48
N GLU A 162 -28.40 -14.54 -61.42
CA GLU A 162 -28.46 -13.30 -62.20
C GLU A 162 -29.72 -12.46 -61.81
N VAL A 163 -29.81 -11.23 -62.34
CA VAL A 163 -31.00 -10.36 -62.56
C VAL A 163 -31.49 -9.46 -61.40
N ALA A 164 -31.89 -8.19 -61.56
CA ALA A 164 -31.47 -7.01 -62.33
C ALA A 164 -32.38 -5.83 -61.89
N SER A 165 -31.94 -4.60 -62.23
CA SER A 165 -32.72 -3.35 -62.42
C SER A 165 -33.22 -2.60 -61.18
N ALA A 166 -33.24 -1.26 -61.13
CA ALA A 166 -32.73 -0.14 -61.94
C ALA A 166 -33.01 1.14 -61.08
N ARG A 167 -32.01 2.01 -60.78
CA ARG A 167 -31.77 3.39 -61.32
C ARG A 167 -32.87 4.45 -61.03
N PRO A 168 -32.60 5.80 -61.09
CA PRO A 168 -31.34 6.50 -61.39
C PRO A 168 -31.01 7.84 -60.66
N ALA A 169 -29.73 8.24 -60.83
CA ALA A 169 -29.18 9.58 -61.19
C ALA A 169 -29.25 10.83 -60.27
N GLY A 170 -28.04 11.33 -59.96
CA GLY A 170 -27.68 12.75 -59.83
C GLY A 170 -26.16 12.90 -60.04
N LYS A 171 -25.74 13.72 -61.00
CA LYS A 171 -24.36 13.94 -61.49
C LYS A 171 -23.62 15.03 -60.70
N GLU A 172 -22.28 14.97 -60.70
CA GLU A 172 -21.28 16.03 -61.05
C GLU A 172 -19.95 15.73 -60.33
N SER A 173 -18.91 15.18 -60.99
CA SER A 173 -17.88 15.81 -61.85
C SER A 173 -16.81 16.62 -61.08
N GLY A 174 -15.56 16.12 -61.06
CA GLY A 174 -14.39 16.97 -60.78
C GLY A 174 -13.11 16.27 -60.32
N GLY A 175 -12.33 15.73 -61.26
CA GLY A 175 -10.87 15.92 -61.36
C GLY A 175 -9.87 15.36 -60.31
N ALA A 176 -8.91 14.58 -60.83
CA ALA A 176 -7.48 14.50 -60.47
C ALA A 176 -6.96 13.36 -59.55
N ASN A 177 -5.83 12.80 -59.99
CA ASN A 177 -5.12 11.58 -59.58
C ASN A 177 -4.29 11.73 -58.26
N PRO A 178 -3.76 10.61 -57.68
CA PRO A 178 -3.21 10.47 -56.30
C PRO A 178 -1.67 10.72 -56.25
N PRO A 179 -0.84 10.35 -55.22
CA PRO A 179 -0.99 9.78 -53.85
C PRO A 179 -0.15 10.64 -52.82
N PRO A 180 0.52 10.18 -51.71
CA PRO A 180 0.50 8.92 -50.95
C PRO A 180 0.40 9.04 -49.40
N ALA A 181 0.24 7.87 -48.79
CA ALA A 181 0.48 7.42 -47.41
C ALA A 181 1.11 8.40 -46.40
N ILE A 182 0.41 8.58 -45.27
CA ILE A 182 1.04 8.85 -43.98
C ILE A 182 0.33 8.01 -42.92
N SER A 183 1.12 7.15 -42.31
CA SER A 183 0.76 6.17 -41.30
C SER A 183 0.09 6.82 -40.09
N ALA A 184 -1.11 6.36 -39.77
CA ALA A 184 -1.74 6.61 -38.48
C ALA A 184 -0.93 5.86 -37.40
N THR A 185 -0.26 6.62 -36.54
CA THR A 185 0.41 6.12 -35.34
C THR A 185 -0.69 5.69 -34.36
N ALA A 186 -0.96 4.39 -34.32
CA ALA A 186 -1.89 3.79 -33.38
C ALA A 186 -1.32 3.90 -31.96
N ALA A 187 -2.20 4.33 -31.07
CA ALA A 187 -1.97 4.58 -29.67
C ALA A 187 -1.42 3.36 -28.93
N ASP A 188 -0.53 3.69 -28.01
CA ASP A 188 0.04 2.90 -26.94
C ASP A 188 -1.07 2.15 -26.16
N ALA A 189 -1.07 0.83 -26.27
CA ALA A 189 -1.87 -0.08 -25.46
C ALA A 189 -0.90 -0.92 -24.60
N PRO A 190 -1.16 -1.11 -23.30
CA PRO A 190 -0.21 -1.76 -22.41
C PRO A 190 0.00 -3.22 -22.84
N LEU A 191 1.25 -3.52 -23.15
CA LEU A 191 1.77 -4.81 -23.56
C LEU A 191 1.31 -5.92 -22.60
N SER A 192 0.42 -6.78 -23.08
CA SER A 192 0.19 -8.09 -22.47
C SER A 192 1.50 -8.90 -22.52
N PRO A 193 1.88 -9.62 -21.45
CA PRO A 193 3.10 -10.41 -21.46
C PRO A 193 3.05 -11.52 -22.53
N PRO A 194 4.20 -11.91 -23.12
CA PRO A 194 4.25 -12.88 -24.22
C PRO A 194 3.77 -14.26 -23.77
N LEU A 195 2.98 -14.93 -24.62
CA LEU A 195 2.46 -16.27 -24.35
C LEU A 195 3.60 -17.29 -24.16
N PRO A 196 3.50 -18.20 -23.18
CA PRO A 196 4.54 -19.18 -22.90
C PRO A 196 4.62 -20.30 -23.94
N SER A 197 5.84 -20.74 -24.25
CA SER A 197 6.15 -21.95 -25.02
C SER A 197 5.64 -23.22 -24.31
N SER A 198 5.16 -24.21 -25.07
CA SER A 198 4.40 -25.40 -24.63
C SER A 198 5.00 -26.25 -23.50
N SER A 199 6.27 -26.09 -23.14
CA SER A 199 6.94 -26.81 -22.06
C SER A 199 6.77 -26.18 -20.65
N SER A 200 6.08 -25.04 -20.55
CA SER A 200 5.83 -24.33 -19.28
C SER A 200 4.37 -24.31 -18.82
N LEU A 201 3.50 -25.06 -19.49
CA LEU A 201 2.06 -25.14 -19.22
C LEU A 201 1.68 -25.88 -17.92
N PHE A 202 2.61 -26.61 -17.32
CA PHE A 202 2.36 -27.45 -16.14
C PHE A 202 3.03 -26.95 -14.86
N ARG A 203 3.48 -25.69 -14.85
CA ARG A 203 4.21 -25.13 -13.71
C ARG A 203 3.51 -23.90 -13.15
N ILE A 204 3.34 -23.87 -11.85
CA ILE A 204 2.77 -22.70 -11.17
C ILE A 204 3.69 -21.50 -11.40
N ARG A 205 3.11 -20.36 -11.77
CA ARG A 205 3.83 -19.11 -11.96
C ARG A 205 3.09 -17.96 -11.30
N ILE A 206 3.85 -17.14 -10.59
CA ILE A 206 3.39 -15.91 -9.95
C ILE A 206 4.33 -14.81 -10.44
N VAL A 207 3.79 -13.84 -11.19
CA VAL A 207 4.60 -12.76 -11.78
C VAL A 207 3.96 -11.41 -11.46
N PRO A 208 4.71 -10.47 -10.85
CA PRO A 208 6.08 -10.63 -10.33
C PRO A 208 6.12 -11.43 -9.01
N PRO A 209 7.30 -11.93 -8.57
CA PRO A 209 7.40 -12.74 -7.36
C PRO A 209 6.99 -11.94 -6.12
N LEU A 210 6.28 -12.59 -5.20
CA LEU A 210 5.77 -11.96 -3.99
C LEU A 210 6.63 -12.33 -2.76
N PRO A 211 6.90 -11.38 -1.86
CA PRO A 211 7.69 -11.63 -0.66
C PRO A 211 7.01 -12.67 0.22
N GLY A 212 7.70 -13.77 0.54
CA GLY A 212 7.17 -14.84 1.38
C GLY A 212 6.29 -15.87 0.64
N LEU A 213 6.15 -15.77 -0.69
CA LEU A 213 5.67 -16.88 -1.52
C LEU A 213 6.81 -17.47 -2.31
N GLU A 214 7.06 -18.76 -2.11
CA GLU A 214 8.06 -19.51 -2.87
C GLU A 214 7.36 -20.61 -3.67
N VAL A 215 7.61 -20.64 -4.97
CA VAL A 215 7.16 -21.75 -5.82
C VAL A 215 8.26 -22.82 -5.77
N ASP A 216 7.89 -24.06 -5.44
CA ASP A 216 8.89 -25.13 -5.32
C ASP A 216 9.66 -25.31 -6.64
N ALA A 217 10.99 -25.16 -6.56
CA ALA A 217 11.88 -25.26 -7.70
C ALA A 217 12.04 -26.70 -8.20
N ALA A 218 11.75 -27.71 -7.36
CA ALA A 218 11.88 -29.12 -7.69
C ALA A 218 10.64 -29.67 -8.41
N THR A 219 9.45 -29.44 -7.87
CA THR A 219 8.20 -29.95 -8.46
C THR A 219 7.48 -28.91 -9.31
N GLY A 220 7.51 -27.63 -8.92
CA GLY A 220 6.77 -26.56 -9.61
C GLY A 220 5.24 -26.70 -9.55
N VAL A 221 4.75 -27.57 -8.66
CA VAL A 221 3.33 -27.94 -8.48
C VAL A 221 2.83 -27.56 -7.07
N SER A 222 3.69 -27.04 -6.20
CA SER A 222 3.30 -26.50 -4.90
C SER A 222 3.89 -25.11 -4.67
N VAL A 223 3.17 -24.31 -3.88
CA VAL A 223 3.61 -22.99 -3.42
C VAL A 223 3.67 -23.01 -1.91
N THR A 224 4.73 -22.49 -1.31
CA THR A 224 4.85 -22.33 0.14
C THR A 224 4.70 -20.87 0.53
N PHE A 225 3.85 -20.61 1.52
CA PHE A 225 3.70 -19.31 2.17
C PHE A 225 4.50 -19.30 3.48
N ARG A 226 5.37 -18.29 3.62
CA ARG A 226 6.26 -18.07 4.78
C ARG A 226 7.07 -19.31 5.19
N SER A 227 7.44 -20.13 4.21
CA SER A 227 8.23 -21.37 4.39
C SER A 227 7.63 -22.41 5.37
N SER A 228 6.35 -22.28 5.73
CA SER A 228 5.68 -23.18 6.68
C SER A 228 4.34 -23.72 6.18
N GLN A 229 3.63 -22.99 5.33
CA GLN A 229 2.33 -23.40 4.84
C GLN A 229 2.42 -23.79 3.37
N VAL A 230 2.21 -25.07 3.06
CA VAL A 230 2.12 -25.54 1.68
C VAL A 230 0.71 -25.29 1.17
N LEU A 231 0.61 -24.66 0.00
CA LEU A 231 -0.63 -24.40 -0.72
C LEU A 231 -0.78 -25.47 -1.79
N HIS A 232 -1.90 -26.18 -1.72
CA HIS A 232 -2.17 -27.35 -2.57
C HIS A 232 -3.07 -27.03 -3.77
N ASP A 233 -3.80 -25.92 -3.72
CA ASP A 233 -4.79 -25.53 -4.74
C ASP A 233 -4.79 -24.02 -5.01
N LEU A 234 -5.30 -23.62 -6.18
CA LEU A 234 -5.46 -22.21 -6.57
C LEU A 234 -6.28 -21.43 -5.54
N ASP A 235 -7.33 -22.03 -4.97
CA ASP A 235 -8.19 -21.37 -3.97
C ASP A 235 -7.44 -21.01 -2.69
N GLN A 236 -6.52 -21.88 -2.26
CA GLN A 236 -5.69 -21.62 -1.08
C GLN A 236 -4.73 -20.46 -1.35
N LEU A 237 -4.14 -20.42 -2.54
CA LEU A 237 -3.29 -19.33 -2.97
C LEU A 237 -4.06 -18.00 -3.07
N VAL A 238 -5.21 -18.00 -3.73
CA VAL A 238 -6.06 -16.81 -3.85
C VAL A 238 -6.49 -16.31 -2.47
N THR A 239 -6.87 -17.22 -1.57
CA THR A 239 -7.24 -16.85 -0.19
C THR A 239 -6.09 -16.14 0.52
N VAL A 240 -4.85 -16.63 0.36
CA VAL A 240 -3.65 -15.96 0.91
C VAL A 240 -3.45 -14.58 0.27
N LEU A 241 -3.60 -14.46 -1.05
CA LEU A 241 -3.43 -13.18 -1.75
C LEU A 241 -4.49 -12.14 -1.35
N LEU A 242 -5.73 -12.56 -1.17
CA LEU A 242 -6.81 -11.67 -0.71
C LEU A 242 -6.62 -11.27 0.75
N ASN A 243 -6.37 -12.22 1.65
CA ASN A 243 -6.39 -11.96 3.09
C ASN A 243 -5.06 -11.45 3.64
N ALA A 244 -3.94 -12.04 3.21
CA ALA A 244 -2.62 -11.70 3.76
C ALA A 244 -1.95 -10.53 3.01
N TYR A 245 -2.17 -10.44 1.70
CA TYR A 245 -1.58 -9.40 0.86
C TYR A 245 -2.56 -8.26 0.53
N GLY A 246 -3.86 -8.47 0.70
CA GLY A 246 -4.88 -7.43 0.46
C GLY A 246 -5.16 -7.18 -1.02
N TYR A 247 -4.87 -8.14 -1.90
CA TYR A 247 -5.25 -8.03 -3.30
C TYR A 247 -6.75 -8.17 -3.51
N THR A 248 -7.22 -7.80 -4.69
CA THR A 248 -8.58 -8.00 -5.19
C THR A 248 -8.50 -8.69 -6.55
N ILE A 249 -9.47 -9.57 -6.86
CA ILE A 249 -9.50 -10.27 -8.16
C ILE A 249 -10.06 -9.29 -9.21
N GLN A 250 -9.29 -9.05 -10.28
CA GLN A 250 -9.76 -8.29 -11.44
C GLN A 250 -10.34 -9.21 -12.52
N HIS A 251 -9.65 -10.31 -12.80
CA HIS A 251 -10.04 -11.26 -13.83
C HIS A 251 -9.74 -12.68 -13.38
N TRP A 252 -10.66 -13.59 -13.69
CA TRP A 252 -10.57 -14.99 -13.36
C TRP A 252 -10.95 -15.83 -14.59
N ASP A 253 -10.02 -16.66 -15.05
CA ASP A 253 -10.19 -17.59 -16.17
C ASP A 253 -10.00 -19.02 -15.63
N GLU A 254 -11.12 -19.67 -15.30
CA GLU A 254 -11.15 -21.05 -14.79
C GLU A 254 -10.58 -22.05 -15.78
N ALA A 255 -10.84 -21.86 -17.08
CA ALA A 255 -10.45 -22.81 -18.12
C ALA A 255 -8.93 -22.88 -18.29
N CYS A 256 -8.23 -21.79 -17.98
CA CYS A 256 -6.76 -21.71 -18.08
C CYS A 256 -6.05 -21.66 -16.73
N GLY A 257 -6.80 -21.66 -15.61
CA GLY A 257 -6.24 -21.50 -14.26
C GLY A 257 -5.50 -20.17 -14.08
N ARG A 258 -5.99 -19.10 -14.71
CA ARG A 258 -5.34 -17.78 -14.69
C ARG A 258 -6.13 -16.80 -13.84
N VAL A 259 -5.43 -16.13 -12.92
CA VAL A 259 -6.03 -15.08 -12.09
C VAL A 259 -5.17 -13.83 -12.15
N LEU A 260 -5.80 -12.71 -12.46
CA LEU A 260 -5.21 -11.38 -12.35
C LEU A 260 -5.73 -10.72 -11.07
N LEU A 261 -4.81 -10.32 -10.20
CA LEU A 261 -5.12 -9.64 -8.96
C LEU A 261 -4.45 -8.27 -8.89
N SER A 262 -5.12 -7.29 -8.28
CA SER A 262 -4.59 -5.93 -8.09
C SER A 262 -4.81 -5.41 -6.67
N LEU A 263 -3.93 -4.52 -6.20
CA LEU A 263 -4.13 -3.85 -4.92
C LEU A 263 -5.23 -2.78 -5.03
N PRO A 264 -6.09 -2.61 -4.00
CA PRO A 264 -7.13 -1.59 -3.98
C PRO A 264 -6.52 -0.18 -4.02
N GLY A 265 -7.12 0.73 -4.79
CA GLY A 265 -6.61 2.10 -5.03
C GLY A 265 -5.80 2.27 -6.32
N SER A 266 -5.72 1.23 -7.16
CA SER A 266 -5.06 1.22 -8.46
C SER A 266 -6.07 1.27 -9.62
N LEU A 267 -6.84 2.36 -9.73
CA LEU A 267 -7.51 2.78 -10.97
C LEU A 267 -7.57 4.31 -11.00
#